data_AF-A0A851M5N7-F1
#
_entry.id   AF-A0A851M5N7-F1
#
_cell.length_a   1.000
_cell.length_b   1.000
_cell.length_c   1.000
_cell.angle_alpha   90.00
_cell.angle_beta   90.00
_cell.angle_gamma   90.00
#
_symmetry.space_group_name_H-M   'P 1'
#
loop_
_entity.id
_entity.type
_entity.pdbx_description
1 polymer ?
#
loop_
_entity_poly.entity_id
_entity_poly.type
_entity_poly.pdbx_seq_one_letter_code
_entity_poly.pdbx_strand_id
1 'polypeptide(L)'
;VCVCNATYCDTLDPLVLPAPGSYVKYESSKAGKRLERSEGTFQHSLHSPGLLLTLNITTLYQRIKGFGGSLSDAAAMNILRLSRPAQDNLLRSYFSECGIEYNLIRLPMACSDFSVRPYSYDDVPYDYELKHFSLADEDVKMKIPVLHRALAMSKRPLSLFASPWTAPGWMRSNGDVRGKGTLKGQAGDKYHQTWANYFIKFLDEYAKHNVTFWAVTAQNEPLAGLLTPPEFPTIPFTAALQRDFILRDLGPALARSPHRTQLLILDDQRIHLPHWAKVVLGNATAARYVAGLGVHWYLDSFVPPGCTLEATHKLFPDHFLLYTEASSGFLTFHFAVSLGCWERGDQYSHSILTVLNHFVAGWTDWNLALDLEGGPNWVKNFVDSPIIVDSSKDIFYKQPMFYHMGHFSKFIPEGSRRVGLHSSRRCLLCHLEHVAVLRPDGALVLVVLNR
;
A
#
# COMPACT_ATOMS: atom_id res chain seq x y z
N VAL A 1 -6.78 -1.45 22.16
CA VAL A 1 -5.57 -0.89 21.49
C VAL A 1 -4.38 -1.02 22.42
N CYS A 2 -3.16 -0.84 21.91
CA CYS A 2 -1.98 -0.63 22.76
C CYS A 2 -1.61 0.86 22.75
N VAL A 3 -1.42 1.44 23.93
CA VAL A 3 -1.17 2.88 24.09
C VAL A 3 0.33 3.13 24.10
N CYS A 4 0.77 4.09 23.30
CA CYS A 4 2.15 4.55 23.24
C CYS A 4 2.21 6.06 23.43
N ASN A 5 3.33 6.56 23.94
CA ASN A 5 3.59 7.97 24.18
C ASN A 5 5.10 8.29 24.01
N ALA A 6 5.54 9.44 24.50
CA ALA A 6 6.93 9.86 24.45
C ALA A 6 7.93 8.91 25.15
N THR A 7 7.50 8.25 26.24
CA THR A 7 8.39 7.48 27.12
C THR A 7 8.19 5.97 27.03
N TYR A 8 7.10 5.51 26.41
CA TYR A 8 6.74 4.11 26.34
C TYR A 8 6.04 3.77 25.02
N CYS A 9 6.43 2.65 24.42
CA CYS A 9 5.64 1.98 23.40
C CYS A 9 6.01 0.50 23.39
N ASP A 10 5.06 -0.39 23.08
CA ASP A 10 5.35 -1.82 22.97
C ASP A 10 6.23 -2.08 21.74
N THR A 11 7.34 -2.79 21.96
CA THR A 11 8.31 -3.18 20.94
C THR A 11 8.39 -4.69 20.81
N LEU A 12 8.94 -5.15 19.70
CA LEU A 12 9.27 -6.53 19.44
C LEU A 12 10.78 -6.71 19.53
N ASP A 13 11.22 -7.87 20.00
CA ASP A 13 12.63 -8.22 19.89
C ASP A 13 13.00 -8.47 18.41
N PRO A 14 14.25 -8.20 18.00
CA PRO A 14 14.74 -8.60 16.69
C PRO A 14 14.53 -10.11 16.48
N LEU A 15 14.10 -10.48 15.26
CA LEU A 15 13.83 -11.88 14.95
C LEU A 15 15.13 -12.69 14.92
N VAL A 16 15.29 -13.58 15.90
CA VAL A 16 16.35 -14.59 15.91
C VAL A 16 15.78 -15.93 15.43
N LEU A 17 16.40 -16.50 14.40
CA LEU A 17 16.01 -17.82 13.89
C LEU A 17 16.34 -18.90 14.93
N PRO A 18 15.43 -19.86 15.19
CA PRO A 18 15.67 -20.93 16.15
C PRO A 18 16.69 -21.93 15.59
N ALA A 19 17.29 -22.74 16.48
CA ALA A 19 18.15 -23.85 16.08
C ALA A 19 17.39 -24.87 15.20
N PRO A 20 18.06 -25.60 14.29
CA PRO A 20 17.44 -26.66 13.51
C PRO A 20 16.69 -27.66 14.40
N GLY A 21 15.46 -28.01 14.01
CA GLY A 21 14.57 -28.84 14.82
C GLY A 21 13.59 -28.07 15.71
N SER A 22 13.68 -26.74 15.76
CA SER A 22 12.76 -25.87 16.51
C SER A 22 12.05 -24.84 15.63
N TYR A 23 10.99 -24.24 16.17
CA TYR A 23 10.24 -23.14 15.56
C TYR A 23 9.96 -22.04 16.58
N VAL A 24 9.75 -20.82 16.08
CA VAL A 24 9.25 -19.68 16.86
C VAL A 24 7.82 -19.39 16.41
N LYS A 25 6.93 -19.15 17.37
CA LYS A 25 5.54 -18.77 17.13
C LYS A 25 5.28 -17.39 17.71
N TYR A 26 4.66 -16.52 16.91
CA TYR A 26 4.13 -15.23 17.36
C TYR A 26 2.61 -15.32 17.35
N GLU A 27 1.96 -14.86 18.43
CA GLU A 27 0.51 -14.99 18.60
C GLU A 27 -0.12 -13.65 18.94
N SER A 28 -1.19 -13.30 18.20
CA SER A 28 -2.10 -12.22 18.57
C SER A 28 -3.50 -12.80 18.75
N SER A 29 -4.27 -12.29 19.72
CA SER A 29 -5.63 -12.76 19.98
C SER A 29 -6.58 -11.64 20.38
N LYS A 30 -7.88 -11.84 20.11
CA LYS A 30 -8.94 -10.94 20.59
C LYS A 30 -8.91 -10.76 22.11
N ALA A 31 -8.50 -11.80 22.84
CA ALA A 31 -8.35 -11.79 24.30
C ALA A 31 -7.23 -10.88 24.82
N GLY A 32 -6.28 -10.46 23.97
CA GLY A 32 -5.29 -9.43 24.34
C GLY A 32 -3.85 -9.72 23.95
N LYS A 33 -3.52 -10.89 23.40
CA LYS A 33 -2.14 -11.17 22.95
C LYS A 33 -1.75 -10.30 21.76
N ARG A 34 -0.51 -9.84 21.71
CA ARG A 34 0.00 -8.92 20.68
C ARG A 34 1.39 -9.33 20.25
N LEU A 35 1.47 -10.12 19.16
CA LEU A 35 2.73 -10.69 18.67
C LEU A 35 3.56 -11.33 19.79
N GLU A 36 2.89 -12.05 20.69
CA GLU A 36 3.51 -12.69 21.83
C GLU A 36 4.37 -13.87 21.34
N ARG A 37 5.65 -13.85 21.68
CA ARG A 37 6.64 -14.83 21.22
C ARG A 37 6.61 -16.08 22.10
N SER A 38 6.66 -17.25 21.46
CA SER A 38 6.85 -18.55 22.10
C SER A 38 7.71 -19.45 21.18
N GLU A 39 8.25 -20.53 21.73
CA GLU A 39 9.05 -21.50 20.97
C GLU A 39 8.49 -22.91 21.12
N GLY A 40 8.82 -23.77 20.16
CA GLY A 40 8.55 -25.19 20.25
C GLY A 40 9.51 -26.01 19.40
N THR A 41 9.46 -27.33 19.57
CA THR A 41 10.30 -28.28 18.83
C THR A 41 9.44 -29.07 17.85
N PHE A 42 9.99 -29.35 16.66
CA PHE A 42 9.36 -30.29 15.74
C PHE A 42 9.41 -31.70 16.30
N GLN A 43 8.31 -32.43 16.16
CA GLN A 43 8.23 -33.84 16.52
C GLN A 43 8.44 -34.69 15.27
N HIS A 44 9.20 -35.78 15.40
CA HIS A 44 9.25 -36.83 14.39
C HIS A 44 8.03 -37.75 14.53
N SER A 45 6.85 -37.25 14.14
CA SER A 45 5.63 -38.06 14.04
C SER A 45 4.98 -37.88 12.68
N LEU A 46 4.72 -39.00 12.00
CA LEU A 46 3.96 -39.05 10.74
C LEU A 46 2.44 -39.09 10.97
N HIS A 47 1.99 -39.17 12.22
CA HIS A 47 0.58 -39.29 12.57
C HIS A 47 0.12 -38.09 13.38
N SER A 48 -0.73 -37.27 12.76
CA SER A 48 -1.52 -36.24 13.43
C SER A 48 -3.01 -36.60 13.27
N PRO A 49 -3.77 -36.79 14.36
CA PRO A 49 -5.21 -37.07 14.27
C PRO A 49 -6.03 -35.85 13.81
N GLY A 50 -5.42 -34.66 13.78
CA GLY A 50 -6.06 -33.39 13.44
C GLY A 50 -5.80 -32.89 12.01
N LEU A 51 -6.06 -31.60 11.81
CA LEU A 51 -5.71 -30.91 10.57
C LEU A 51 -4.20 -30.93 10.36
N LEU A 52 -3.76 -31.29 9.16
CA LEU A 52 -2.34 -31.31 8.77
C LEU A 52 -2.15 -30.37 7.57
N LEU A 53 -1.24 -29.42 7.74
CA LEU A 53 -0.78 -28.53 6.67
C LEU A 53 0.60 -29.00 6.22
N THR A 54 0.69 -29.50 4.99
CA THR A 54 1.91 -30.04 4.40
C THR A 54 2.53 -29.01 3.46
N LEU A 55 3.71 -28.52 3.82
CA LEU A 55 4.50 -27.60 3.00
C LEU A 55 5.09 -28.33 1.77
N ASN A 56 5.04 -27.69 0.61
CA ASN A 56 5.69 -28.15 -0.61
C ASN A 56 6.58 -27.05 -1.19
N ILE A 57 7.87 -27.09 -0.83
CA ILE A 57 8.87 -26.11 -1.28
C ILE A 57 9.31 -26.31 -2.74
N THR A 58 8.86 -27.37 -3.42
CA THR A 58 9.13 -27.58 -4.86
C THR A 58 8.15 -26.79 -5.73
N THR A 59 7.00 -26.41 -5.19
CA THR A 59 6.03 -25.54 -5.88
C THR A 59 6.25 -24.11 -5.46
N LEU A 60 6.84 -23.30 -6.34
CA LEU A 60 7.11 -21.88 -6.11
C LEU A 60 6.14 -21.01 -6.91
N TYR A 61 5.65 -19.94 -6.29
CA TYR A 61 4.77 -18.95 -6.91
C TYR A 61 5.48 -17.58 -7.00
N GLN A 62 4.76 -16.49 -6.77
CA GLN A 62 5.26 -15.12 -6.88
C GLN A 62 6.33 -14.80 -5.82
N ARG A 63 7.23 -13.87 -6.18
CA ARG A 63 8.12 -13.20 -5.24
C ARG A 63 7.36 -12.07 -4.54
N ILE A 64 7.56 -11.94 -3.24
CA ILE A 64 6.98 -10.90 -2.40
C ILE A 64 7.84 -9.65 -2.50
N LYS A 65 7.21 -8.55 -2.91
CA LYS A 65 7.78 -7.20 -2.92
C LYS A 65 7.76 -6.59 -1.52
N GLY A 66 6.67 -6.74 -0.78
CA GLY A 66 6.62 -6.29 0.60
C GLY A 66 5.29 -5.76 1.09
N PHE A 67 5.35 -5.02 2.19
CA PHE A 67 4.21 -4.51 2.94
C PHE A 67 4.48 -3.10 3.43
N GLY A 68 3.44 -2.28 3.50
CA GLY A 68 3.62 -0.86 3.78
C GLY A 68 2.35 -0.10 4.09
N GLY A 69 2.47 1.23 4.03
CA GLY A 69 1.37 2.18 4.11
C GLY A 69 1.63 3.46 3.32
N SER A 70 0.67 4.36 3.31
CA SER A 70 0.71 5.66 2.63
C SER A 70 1.09 6.79 3.60
N LEU A 71 2.11 7.57 3.21
CA LEU A 71 2.48 8.82 3.86
C LEU A 71 1.74 9.98 3.18
N SER A 72 0.45 10.10 3.50
CA SER A 72 -0.37 11.25 3.12
C SER A 72 -0.03 12.51 3.91
N ASP A 73 -0.59 13.65 3.48
CA ASP A 73 -0.48 14.90 4.24
C ASP A 73 -1.10 14.71 5.63
N ALA A 74 -2.27 14.08 5.73
CA ALA A 74 -2.92 13.75 7.00
C ALA A 74 -2.03 12.90 7.91
N ALA A 75 -1.39 11.85 7.37
CA ALA A 75 -0.49 11.00 8.14
C ALA A 75 0.74 11.79 8.62
N ALA A 76 1.38 12.56 7.75
CA ALA A 76 2.53 13.36 8.12
C ALA A 76 2.18 14.42 9.19
N MET A 77 1.03 15.10 9.04
CA MET A 77 0.53 16.08 10.01
C MET A 77 0.26 15.45 11.37
N ASN A 78 -0.43 14.30 11.43
CA ASN A 78 -0.73 13.64 12.69
C ASN A 78 0.53 13.14 13.40
N ILE A 79 1.49 12.60 12.66
CA ILE A 79 2.80 12.24 13.22
C ILE A 79 3.45 13.49 13.80
N LEU A 80 3.57 14.58 13.03
CA LEU A 80 4.29 15.79 13.44
C LEU A 80 3.62 16.57 14.59
N ARG A 81 2.34 16.30 14.88
CA ARG A 81 1.62 16.87 16.05
C ARG A 81 2.02 16.23 17.38
N LEU A 82 2.67 15.06 17.37
CA LEU A 82 3.24 14.45 18.58
C LEU A 82 4.56 15.13 18.97
N SER A 83 5.00 14.96 20.22
CA SER A 83 6.35 15.31 20.65
C SER A 83 7.39 14.47 19.92
N ARG A 84 8.63 14.97 19.82
CA ARG A 84 9.68 14.28 19.06
C ARG A 84 9.92 12.82 19.53
N PRO A 85 9.98 12.51 20.83
CA PRO A 85 10.11 11.12 21.28
C PRO A 85 8.91 10.24 20.92
N ALA A 86 7.67 10.77 21.00
CA ALA A 86 6.47 10.04 20.61
C ALA A 86 6.44 9.78 19.09
N GLN A 87 6.87 10.75 18.28
CA GLN A 87 7.09 10.57 16.84
C GLN A 87 8.11 9.45 16.56
N ASP A 88 9.23 9.42 17.30
CA ASP A 88 10.25 8.38 17.13
C ASP A 88 9.69 6.99 17.48
N ASN A 89 8.91 6.86 18.56
CA ASN A 89 8.24 5.60 18.90
C ASN A 89 7.24 5.14 17.84
N LEU A 90 6.47 6.08 17.25
CA LEU A 90 5.54 5.78 16.16
C LEU A 90 6.29 5.29 14.91
N LEU A 91 7.30 6.02 14.45
CA LEU A 91 8.07 5.62 13.26
C LEU A 91 8.84 4.32 13.49
N ARG A 92 9.42 4.11 14.68
CA ARG A 92 10.07 2.84 15.05
C ARG A 92 9.09 1.68 15.03
N SER A 93 7.83 1.89 15.41
CA SER A 93 6.80 0.85 15.37
C SER A 93 6.61 0.31 13.95
N TYR A 94 6.63 1.18 12.93
CA TYR A 94 6.50 0.74 11.53
C TYR A 94 7.81 0.25 10.92
N PHE A 95 8.91 1.01 11.05
CA PHE A 95 10.07 0.85 10.17
C PHE A 95 11.28 0.17 10.82
N SER A 96 11.39 0.18 12.15
CA SER A 96 12.55 -0.40 12.83
C SER A 96 12.43 -1.91 13.02
N GLU A 97 13.57 -2.58 13.28
CA GLU A 97 13.59 -4.01 13.67
C GLU A 97 12.83 -4.30 14.96
N CYS A 98 12.72 -3.30 15.84
CA CYS A 98 11.91 -3.41 17.06
C CYS A 98 10.41 -3.21 16.80
N GLY A 99 10.03 -2.96 15.55
CA GLY A 99 8.66 -2.81 15.07
C GLY A 99 8.30 -3.91 14.07
N ILE A 100 7.43 -3.56 13.12
CA ILE A 100 6.91 -4.48 12.10
C ILE A 100 7.62 -4.41 10.75
N GLU A 101 8.69 -3.59 10.64
CA GLU A 101 9.62 -3.54 9.50
C GLU A 101 8.96 -3.39 8.11
N TYR A 102 8.05 -2.43 7.99
CA TYR A 102 7.51 -1.98 6.70
C TYR A 102 8.63 -1.64 5.73
N ASN A 103 8.46 -2.04 4.47
CA ASN A 103 9.40 -1.78 3.39
C ASN A 103 8.77 -1.12 2.16
N LEU A 104 7.46 -0.89 2.15
CA LEU A 104 6.77 -0.09 1.14
C LEU A 104 6.23 1.20 1.74
N ILE A 105 6.37 2.30 1.01
CA ILE A 105 5.71 3.57 1.34
C ILE A 105 5.09 4.15 0.08
N ARG A 106 3.79 4.41 0.13
CA ARG A 106 3.06 5.13 -0.90
C ARG A 106 3.06 6.62 -0.62
N LEU A 107 3.23 7.45 -1.65
CA LEU A 107 3.16 8.91 -1.54
C LEU A 107 2.18 9.50 -2.57
N PRO A 108 1.12 10.21 -2.13
CA PRO A 108 1.04 11.64 -2.36
C PRO A 108 1.73 12.31 -3.55
N MET A 109 1.29 12.28 -4.81
CA MET A 109 1.74 13.33 -5.75
C MET A 109 0.80 14.54 -5.64
N ALA A 110 1.22 15.54 -4.89
CA ALA A 110 0.46 16.70 -4.43
C ALA A 110 -0.70 16.29 -3.49
N CYS A 111 -1.87 16.94 -3.60
CA CYS A 111 -2.98 16.66 -2.70
C CYS A 111 -3.67 15.31 -2.99
N SER A 112 -4.23 14.72 -1.95
CA SER A 112 -5.27 13.69 -2.02
C SER A 112 -6.53 14.16 -1.28
N ASP A 113 -7.51 13.29 -1.09
CA ASP A 113 -8.61 13.53 -0.14
C ASP A 113 -8.11 13.64 1.31
N PHE A 114 -7.04 12.93 1.66
CA PHE A 114 -6.31 13.04 2.93
C PHE A 114 -5.28 14.19 2.97
N SER A 115 -5.68 15.33 2.41
CA SER A 115 -5.04 16.63 2.55
C SER A 115 -5.97 17.61 3.28
N VAL A 116 -5.46 18.77 3.69
CA VAL A 116 -6.27 19.84 4.32
C VAL A 116 -6.74 20.91 3.34
N ARG A 117 -6.17 20.91 2.13
CA ARG A 117 -6.52 21.82 1.04
C ARG A 117 -6.25 21.13 -0.31
N PRO A 118 -6.96 21.51 -1.39
CA PRO A 118 -6.58 21.13 -2.74
C PRO A 118 -5.36 21.92 -3.21
N TYR A 119 -4.42 21.26 -3.88
CA TYR A 119 -3.28 21.89 -4.55
C TYR A 119 -2.65 20.95 -5.58
N SER A 120 -1.96 21.53 -6.56
CA SER A 120 -1.00 20.80 -7.40
C SER A 120 0.40 21.39 -7.22
N TYR A 121 1.39 20.84 -7.91
CA TYR A 121 2.74 21.41 -7.94
C TYR A 121 2.90 22.51 -8.99
N ASP A 122 1.90 22.75 -9.85
CA ASP A 122 2.00 23.71 -10.95
C ASP A 122 0.67 24.45 -11.19
N ASP A 123 0.25 25.25 -10.21
CA ASP A 123 -1.03 25.96 -10.24
C ASP A 123 -1.01 27.25 -11.10
N VAL A 124 0.10 27.61 -11.75
CA VAL A 124 0.18 28.75 -12.68
C VAL A 124 -0.46 28.37 -14.02
N PRO A 125 -1.51 29.08 -14.49
CA PRO A 125 -2.23 28.68 -15.69
C PRO A 125 -1.36 28.61 -16.95
N TYR A 126 -1.54 27.53 -17.72
CA TYR A 126 -0.92 27.31 -19.04
C TYR A 126 0.61 27.20 -19.03
N ASP A 127 1.21 26.80 -17.91
CA ASP A 127 2.65 26.55 -17.80
C ASP A 127 3.06 25.19 -18.41
N TYR A 128 2.94 25.07 -19.73
CA TYR A 128 3.29 23.85 -20.46
C TYR A 128 4.77 23.44 -20.33
N GLU A 129 5.64 24.36 -19.92
CA GLU A 129 7.07 24.11 -19.71
C GLU A 129 7.40 23.75 -18.26
N LEU A 130 6.41 23.78 -17.35
CA LEU A 130 6.57 23.49 -15.92
C LEU A 130 7.67 24.34 -15.25
N LYS A 131 7.73 25.62 -15.62
CA LYS A 131 8.68 26.61 -15.07
C LYS A 131 8.37 26.99 -13.62
N HIS A 132 7.10 26.92 -13.24
CA HIS A 132 6.58 27.24 -11.92
C HIS A 132 6.31 25.99 -11.07
N PHE A 133 6.65 24.81 -11.59
CA PHE A 133 6.58 23.56 -10.82
C PHE A 133 7.38 23.68 -9.53
N SER A 134 6.73 23.47 -8.40
CA SER A 134 7.36 23.48 -7.09
C SER A 134 6.68 22.51 -6.13
N LEU A 135 7.49 21.81 -5.33
CA LEU A 135 6.98 21.01 -4.22
C LEU A 135 6.32 21.92 -3.19
N ALA A 136 5.21 21.46 -2.61
CA ALA A 136 4.48 22.23 -1.63
C ALA A 136 5.14 22.16 -0.24
N ASP A 137 4.71 23.01 0.68
CA ASP A 137 5.14 22.97 2.08
C ASP A 137 4.85 21.60 2.71
N GLU A 138 3.76 20.97 2.31
CA GLU A 138 3.38 19.61 2.71
C GLU A 138 4.46 18.58 2.37
N ASP A 139 5.16 18.72 1.24
CA ASP A 139 6.27 17.85 0.87
C ASP A 139 7.54 18.20 1.66
N VAL A 140 7.99 19.45 1.55
CA VAL A 140 9.34 19.85 2.00
C VAL A 140 9.44 20.01 3.51
N LYS A 141 8.34 20.38 4.20
CA LYS A 141 8.31 20.54 5.66
C LYS A 141 7.76 19.34 6.39
N MET A 142 6.99 18.46 5.73
CA MET A 142 6.35 17.31 6.38
C MET A 142 6.77 15.95 5.81
N LYS A 143 6.36 15.61 4.58
CA LYS A 143 6.54 14.26 4.03
C LYS A 143 8.01 13.87 3.90
N ILE A 144 8.84 14.72 3.29
CA ILE A 144 10.27 14.46 3.07
C ILE A 144 11.03 14.29 4.40
N PRO A 145 10.89 15.19 5.41
CA PRO A 145 11.52 14.99 6.72
C PRO A 145 11.08 13.71 7.45
N VAL A 146 9.79 13.37 7.40
CA VAL A 146 9.28 12.12 8.00
C VAL A 146 9.86 10.90 7.27
N LEU A 147 9.92 10.96 5.95
CA LEU A 147 10.48 9.89 5.12
C LEU A 147 11.97 9.65 5.39
N HIS A 148 12.79 10.69 5.51
CA HIS A 148 14.20 10.52 5.88
C HIS A 148 14.38 9.85 7.24
N ARG A 149 13.51 10.14 8.20
CA ARG A 149 13.54 9.47 9.51
C ARG A 149 13.14 8.00 9.39
N ALA A 150 12.10 7.69 8.62
CA ALA A 150 11.71 6.31 8.34
C ALA A 150 12.85 5.52 7.68
N LEU A 151 13.49 6.11 6.66
CA LEU A 151 14.66 5.54 5.98
C LEU A 151 15.82 5.28 6.94
N ALA A 152 16.13 6.23 7.84
CA ALA A 152 17.20 6.09 8.82
C ALA A 152 16.92 5.02 9.90
N MET A 153 15.64 4.74 10.18
CA MET A 153 15.23 3.73 11.16
C MET A 153 15.13 2.32 10.58
N SER A 154 15.00 2.20 9.26
CA SER A 154 14.85 0.92 8.59
C SER A 154 16.19 0.25 8.31
N LYS A 155 16.31 -1.03 8.66
CA LYS A 155 17.41 -1.88 8.19
C LYS A 155 17.13 -2.52 6.84
N ARG A 156 15.86 -2.55 6.42
CA ARG A 156 15.45 -3.07 5.12
C ARG A 156 15.38 -1.92 4.11
N PRO A 157 15.78 -2.11 2.85
CA PRO A 157 15.58 -1.09 1.83
C PRO A 157 14.09 -0.72 1.74
N LEU A 158 13.77 0.57 1.83
CA LEU A 158 12.41 1.06 1.62
C LEU A 158 12.19 1.32 0.13
N SER A 159 11.13 0.74 -0.42
CA SER A 159 10.69 0.98 -1.79
C SER A 159 9.53 1.97 -1.78
N LEU A 160 9.77 3.14 -2.37
CA LEU A 160 8.78 4.21 -2.45
C LEU A 160 8.02 4.12 -3.76
N PHE A 161 6.71 4.30 -3.73
CA PHE A 161 5.95 4.51 -4.94
C PHE A 161 5.00 5.69 -4.81
N ALA A 162 4.78 6.40 -5.91
CA ALA A 162 3.95 7.60 -5.91
C ALA A 162 2.75 7.47 -6.84
N SER A 163 1.67 8.16 -6.49
CA SER A 163 0.41 8.12 -7.22
C SER A 163 -0.17 9.52 -7.27
N PRO A 164 -0.60 10.03 -8.43
CA PRO A 164 -1.34 11.29 -8.49
C PRO A 164 -2.84 11.05 -8.39
N TRP A 165 -3.52 11.94 -7.68
CA TRP A 165 -4.98 11.98 -7.63
C TRP A 165 -5.55 12.90 -8.69
N THR A 166 -4.88 14.03 -8.94
CA THR A 166 -5.39 15.08 -9.82
C THR A 166 -4.25 15.83 -10.50
N ALA A 167 -4.56 16.48 -11.61
CA ALA A 167 -3.64 17.33 -12.35
C ALA A 167 -3.88 18.80 -11.98
N PRO A 168 -2.95 19.72 -12.30
CA PRO A 168 -3.20 21.15 -12.21
C PRO A 168 -4.54 21.56 -12.82
N GLY A 169 -5.28 22.45 -12.14
CA GLY A 169 -6.64 22.80 -12.53
C GLY A 169 -6.74 23.30 -13.98
N TRP A 170 -5.74 24.05 -14.46
CA TRP A 170 -5.70 24.56 -15.83
C TRP A 170 -5.61 23.46 -16.91
N MET A 171 -5.09 22.28 -16.56
CA MET A 171 -5.02 21.10 -17.43
C MET A 171 -6.31 20.28 -17.44
N ARG A 172 -7.23 20.52 -16.50
CA ARG A 172 -8.45 19.73 -16.33
C ARG A 172 -9.65 20.40 -16.98
N SER A 173 -10.61 19.59 -17.45
CA SER A 173 -11.81 20.07 -18.14
C SER A 173 -12.72 20.91 -17.27
N ASN A 174 -12.73 20.69 -15.95
CA ASN A 174 -13.45 21.50 -14.98
C ASN A 174 -12.68 22.75 -14.50
N GLY A 175 -11.41 22.92 -14.87
CA GLY A 175 -10.62 24.09 -14.50
C GLY A 175 -10.19 24.14 -13.02
N ASP A 176 -10.40 23.07 -12.25
CA ASP A 176 -10.18 23.03 -10.80
C ASP A 176 -9.40 21.76 -10.43
N VAL A 177 -8.57 21.81 -9.39
CA VAL A 177 -7.86 20.65 -8.82
C VAL A 177 -8.84 19.69 -8.12
N ARG A 178 -9.96 20.23 -7.64
CA ARG A 178 -11.02 19.51 -6.93
C ARG A 178 -11.94 18.77 -7.88
N GLY A 179 -12.66 17.80 -7.32
CA GLY A 179 -13.80 17.15 -7.95
C GLY A 179 -13.49 16.44 -9.25
N LYS A 180 -14.55 16.13 -10.01
CA LYS A 180 -14.49 15.29 -11.21
C LYS A 180 -14.18 16.13 -12.44
N GLY A 181 -13.12 15.77 -13.14
CA GLY A 181 -12.64 16.46 -14.34
C GLY A 181 -11.60 15.63 -15.08
N THR A 182 -11.81 15.45 -16.38
CA THR A 182 -10.86 14.75 -17.26
C THR A 182 -9.67 15.64 -17.57
N LEU A 183 -8.54 15.03 -17.95
CA LEU A 183 -7.46 15.77 -18.59
C LEU A 183 -7.98 16.35 -19.92
N LYS A 184 -7.60 17.59 -20.24
CA LYS A 184 -7.97 18.22 -21.51
C LYS A 184 -7.28 17.52 -22.68
N GLY A 185 -7.96 17.52 -23.82
CA GLY A 185 -7.41 17.05 -25.08
C GLY A 185 -7.25 15.53 -25.15
N GLN A 186 -6.18 15.04 -25.77
CA GLN A 186 -5.98 13.61 -26.04
C GLN A 186 -4.51 13.19 -26.00
N ALA A 187 -4.24 11.91 -25.72
CA ALA A 187 -2.89 11.36 -25.66
C ALA A 187 -2.04 11.71 -26.90
N GLY A 188 -0.81 12.16 -26.65
CA GLY A 188 0.12 12.71 -27.64
C GLY A 188 0.03 14.23 -27.82
N ASP A 189 -0.93 14.92 -27.20
CA ASP A 189 -1.03 16.38 -27.29
C ASP A 189 -0.24 17.11 -26.19
N LYS A 190 -0.25 18.45 -26.23
CA LYS A 190 0.47 19.28 -25.26
C LYS A 190 0.03 19.07 -23.81
N TYR A 191 -1.25 18.76 -23.54
CA TYR A 191 -1.72 18.55 -22.17
C TYR A 191 -1.22 17.22 -21.62
N HIS A 192 -1.29 16.15 -22.42
CA HIS A 192 -0.82 14.83 -22.00
C HIS A 192 0.70 14.76 -21.93
N GLN A 193 1.41 15.39 -22.86
CA GLN A 193 2.87 15.52 -22.78
C GLN A 193 3.30 16.32 -21.54
N THR A 194 2.62 17.44 -21.24
CA THR A 194 2.90 18.21 -20.00
C THR A 194 2.61 17.37 -18.77
N TRP A 195 1.52 16.59 -18.77
CA TRP A 195 1.18 15.72 -17.64
C TRP A 195 2.24 14.63 -17.45
N ALA A 196 2.73 14.00 -18.51
CA ALA A 196 3.84 13.07 -18.42
C ALA A 196 5.12 13.74 -17.88
N ASN A 197 5.43 14.96 -18.33
CA ASN A 197 6.58 15.73 -17.83
C ASN A 197 6.42 16.15 -16.36
N TYR A 198 5.18 16.33 -15.87
CA TYR A 198 4.90 16.61 -14.47
C TYR A 198 5.35 15.45 -13.57
N PHE A 199 5.18 14.20 -14.00
CA PHE A 199 5.74 13.04 -13.29
C PHE A 199 7.27 13.10 -13.24
N ILE A 200 7.92 13.45 -14.35
CA ILE A 200 9.38 13.52 -14.41
C ILE A 200 9.89 14.65 -13.50
N LYS A 201 9.24 15.83 -13.52
CA LYS A 201 9.54 16.93 -12.62
C LYS A 201 9.36 16.57 -11.14
N PHE A 202 8.30 15.84 -10.79
CA PHE A 202 8.12 15.30 -9.45
C PHE A 202 9.31 14.43 -9.02
N LEU A 203 9.74 13.50 -9.88
CA LEU A 203 10.89 12.62 -9.60
C LEU A 203 12.19 13.42 -9.50
N ASP A 204 12.39 14.42 -10.37
CA ASP A 204 13.56 15.32 -10.34
C ASP A 204 13.62 16.12 -9.02
N GLU A 205 12.51 16.75 -8.62
CA GLU A 205 12.49 17.57 -7.40
C GLU A 205 12.69 16.71 -6.15
N TYR A 206 12.05 15.55 -6.02
CA TYR A 206 12.30 14.65 -4.90
C TYR A 206 13.74 14.10 -4.89
N ALA A 207 14.34 13.86 -6.06
CA ALA A 207 15.73 13.44 -6.15
C ALA A 207 16.71 14.51 -5.63
N LYS A 208 16.40 15.81 -5.76
CA LYS A 208 17.20 16.89 -5.12
C LYS A 208 17.20 16.80 -3.59
N HIS A 209 16.18 16.17 -3.01
CA HIS A 209 16.10 15.84 -1.59
C HIS A 209 16.63 14.45 -1.25
N ASN A 210 17.37 13.79 -2.16
CA ASN A 210 17.88 12.42 -1.98
C ASN A 210 16.77 11.38 -1.75
N VAL A 211 15.60 11.59 -2.35
CA VAL A 211 14.49 10.64 -2.32
C VAL A 211 14.23 10.12 -3.73
N THR A 212 14.30 8.80 -3.91
CA THR A 212 14.08 8.14 -5.20
C THR A 212 12.92 7.17 -5.13
N PHE A 213 12.16 7.06 -6.22
CA PHE A 213 10.98 6.19 -6.29
C PHE A 213 11.27 4.91 -7.05
N TRP A 214 10.89 3.79 -6.43
CA TRP A 214 10.85 2.48 -7.07
C TRP A 214 9.80 2.43 -8.17
N ALA A 215 8.60 2.98 -7.93
CA ALA A 215 7.51 2.97 -8.90
C ALA A 215 6.65 4.24 -8.87
N VAL A 216 5.88 4.45 -9.93
CA VAL A 216 4.74 5.37 -9.97
C VAL A 216 3.51 4.65 -10.48
N THR A 217 2.32 5.05 -10.06
CA THR A 217 1.06 4.59 -10.65
C THR A 217 0.56 5.62 -11.66
N ALA A 218 -0.06 5.16 -12.74
CA ALA A 218 -0.47 6.04 -13.83
C ALA A 218 -1.53 7.09 -13.40
N GLN A 219 -2.37 6.74 -12.44
CA GLN A 219 -3.43 7.57 -11.87
C GLN A 219 -4.06 6.83 -10.68
N ASN A 220 -4.25 7.47 -9.54
CA ASN A 220 -5.07 6.93 -8.45
C ASN A 220 -6.54 6.87 -8.86
N GLU A 221 -7.14 5.69 -8.75
CA GLU A 221 -8.56 5.41 -8.98
C GLU A 221 -9.16 6.11 -10.21
N PRO A 222 -8.70 5.77 -11.43
CA PRO A 222 -9.20 6.35 -12.67
C PRO A 222 -10.72 6.17 -12.88
N LEU A 223 -11.39 5.28 -12.15
CA LEU A 223 -12.84 5.11 -12.19
C LEU A 223 -13.57 5.50 -10.89
N ALA A 224 -12.91 6.15 -9.92
CA ALA A 224 -13.51 6.61 -8.65
C ALA A 224 -14.74 7.51 -8.80
N GLY A 225 -15.00 8.05 -10.00
CA GLY A 225 -15.99 9.08 -10.25
C GLY A 225 -17.46 8.73 -9.98
N LEU A 226 -17.85 7.47 -9.75
CA LEU A 226 -19.27 7.16 -9.50
C LEU A 226 -19.65 7.16 -8.01
N LEU A 227 -18.76 6.69 -7.13
CA LEU A 227 -19.07 6.40 -5.72
C LEU A 227 -18.43 7.38 -4.72
N THR A 228 -17.68 8.37 -5.21
CA THR A 228 -16.96 9.34 -4.38
C THR A 228 -17.67 10.69 -4.27
N PRO A 229 -17.42 11.45 -3.18
CA PRO A 229 -17.93 12.80 -3.00
C PRO A 229 -17.65 13.71 -4.22
N PRO A 230 -18.51 14.72 -4.49
CA PRO A 230 -18.35 15.58 -5.67
C PRO A 230 -16.99 16.28 -5.79
N GLU A 231 -16.38 16.61 -4.64
CA GLU A 231 -15.10 17.32 -4.56
C GLU A 231 -13.87 16.38 -4.53
N PHE A 232 -14.08 15.05 -4.54
CA PHE A 232 -13.00 14.07 -4.50
C PHE A 232 -12.03 14.26 -5.68
N PRO A 233 -10.71 14.39 -5.43
CA PRO A 233 -9.73 14.63 -6.48
C PRO A 233 -9.49 13.34 -7.28
N THR A 234 -9.89 13.34 -8.56
CA THR A 234 -9.65 12.21 -9.47
C THR A 234 -9.55 12.69 -10.93
N ILE A 235 -8.68 12.06 -11.73
CA ILE A 235 -8.71 12.20 -13.19
C ILE A 235 -9.33 10.93 -13.78
N PRO A 236 -10.53 11.00 -14.37
CA PRO A 236 -11.12 9.83 -14.99
C PRO A 236 -10.33 9.37 -16.21
N PHE A 237 -9.94 8.10 -16.23
CA PHE A 237 -9.45 7.41 -17.42
C PHE A 237 -10.32 6.19 -17.70
N THR A 238 -10.53 5.88 -18.97
CA THR A 238 -10.90 4.52 -19.37
C THR A 238 -9.62 3.70 -19.58
N ALA A 239 -9.73 2.38 -19.61
CA ALA A 239 -8.57 1.52 -19.90
C ALA A 239 -7.90 1.88 -21.25
N ALA A 240 -8.67 2.30 -22.25
CA ALA A 240 -8.15 2.74 -23.54
C ALA A 240 -7.42 4.09 -23.45
N LEU A 241 -7.96 5.06 -22.70
CA LEU A 241 -7.29 6.34 -22.48
C LEU A 241 -5.99 6.16 -21.68
N GLN A 242 -5.99 5.30 -20.65
CA GLN A 242 -4.77 4.99 -19.90
C GLN A 242 -3.72 4.30 -20.79
N ARG A 243 -4.14 3.34 -21.64
CA ARG A 243 -3.24 2.72 -22.64
C ARG A 243 -2.60 3.77 -23.55
N ASP A 244 -3.41 4.67 -24.10
CA ASP A 244 -2.92 5.64 -25.08
C ASP A 244 -2.00 6.69 -24.45
N PHE A 245 -2.32 7.13 -23.22
CA PHE A 245 -1.44 8.01 -22.44
C PHE A 245 -0.10 7.36 -22.13
N ILE A 246 -0.09 6.09 -21.73
CA ILE A 246 1.15 5.33 -21.49
C ILE A 246 1.96 5.19 -22.78
N LEU A 247 1.29 4.84 -23.88
CA LEU A 247 1.94 4.56 -25.16
C LEU A 247 2.56 5.83 -25.77
N ARG A 248 1.86 6.96 -25.71
CA ARG A 248 2.26 8.19 -26.40
C ARG A 248 3.07 9.15 -25.54
N ASP A 249 2.82 9.17 -24.23
CA ASP A 249 3.31 10.24 -23.35
C ASP A 249 4.13 9.68 -22.18
N LEU A 250 3.49 9.03 -21.20
CA LEU A 250 4.12 8.70 -19.91
C LEU A 250 5.23 7.64 -20.03
N GLY A 251 4.99 6.57 -20.78
CA GLY A 251 5.98 5.51 -21.00
C GLY A 251 7.26 6.05 -21.66
N PRO A 252 7.17 6.74 -22.82
CA PRO A 252 8.31 7.37 -23.45
C PRO A 252 9.00 8.44 -22.57
N ALA A 253 8.25 9.22 -21.79
CA ALA A 253 8.83 10.22 -20.88
C ALA A 253 9.68 9.57 -19.78
N LEU A 254 9.14 8.54 -19.11
CA LEU A 254 9.88 7.79 -18.08
C LEU A 254 11.13 7.13 -18.68
N ALA A 255 11.01 6.50 -19.85
CA ALA A 255 12.14 5.81 -20.50
C ALA A 255 13.28 6.75 -20.94
N ARG A 256 12.98 8.01 -21.27
CA ARG A 256 14.01 9.03 -21.58
C ARG A 256 14.58 9.70 -20.33
N SER A 257 13.88 9.63 -19.21
CA SER A 257 14.33 10.22 -17.96
C SER A 257 15.50 9.43 -17.36
N PRO A 258 16.33 10.03 -16.48
CA PRO A 258 17.40 9.31 -15.79
C PRO A 258 16.87 8.35 -14.71
N HIS A 259 15.57 8.40 -14.40
CA HIS A 259 14.96 7.64 -13.32
C HIS A 259 14.66 6.20 -13.76
N ARG A 260 15.05 5.21 -12.94
CA ARG A 260 14.75 3.78 -13.18
C ARG A 260 13.39 3.35 -12.62
N THR A 261 12.47 4.30 -12.49
CA THR A 261 11.18 4.13 -11.84
C THR A 261 10.26 3.26 -12.69
N GLN A 262 9.66 2.26 -12.05
CA GLN A 262 8.70 1.35 -12.67
C GLN A 262 7.32 2.02 -12.83
N LEU A 263 6.57 1.64 -13.84
CA LEU A 263 5.19 2.13 -14.02
C LEU A 263 4.18 1.04 -13.68
N LEU A 264 3.23 1.38 -12.80
CA LEU A 264 2.08 0.54 -12.48
C LEU A 264 0.81 1.13 -13.11
N ILE A 265 -0.03 0.26 -13.66
CA ILE A 265 -1.31 0.63 -14.26
C ILE A 265 -2.47 0.28 -13.33
N LEU A 266 -3.70 0.61 -13.75
CA LEU A 266 -4.93 0.46 -12.97
C LEU A 266 -4.94 1.35 -11.72
N ASP A 267 -4.33 0.91 -10.61
CA ASP A 267 -4.35 1.57 -9.30
C ASP A 267 -5.78 1.89 -8.84
N ASP A 268 -6.63 0.85 -8.93
CA ASP A 268 -8.07 0.90 -8.71
C ASP A 268 -8.60 -0.49 -8.31
N GLN A 269 -9.90 -0.59 -8.10
CA GLN A 269 -10.58 -1.79 -7.60
C GLN A 269 -10.37 -3.02 -8.49
N ARG A 270 -10.21 -4.20 -7.87
CA ARG A 270 -10.01 -5.45 -8.60
C ARG A 270 -11.14 -5.84 -9.55
N ILE A 271 -12.34 -5.27 -9.38
CA ILE A 271 -13.51 -5.52 -10.25
C ILE A 271 -13.24 -5.16 -11.71
N HIS A 272 -12.26 -4.30 -11.98
CA HIS A 272 -11.88 -3.90 -13.34
C HIS A 272 -10.94 -4.91 -14.02
N LEU A 273 -10.45 -5.90 -13.28
CA LEU A 273 -9.65 -6.99 -13.80
C LEU A 273 -10.52 -8.18 -14.25
N PRO A 274 -10.13 -8.91 -15.31
CA PRO A 274 -8.90 -8.76 -16.10
C PRO A 274 -9.07 -7.79 -17.30
N HIS A 275 -10.22 -7.13 -17.45
CA HIS A 275 -10.52 -6.30 -18.62
C HIS A 275 -9.49 -5.18 -18.81
N TRP A 276 -9.17 -4.45 -17.75
CA TRP A 276 -8.20 -3.35 -17.82
C TRP A 276 -6.82 -3.82 -18.29
N ALA A 277 -6.35 -4.94 -17.73
CA ALA A 277 -5.10 -5.58 -18.13
C ALA A 277 -5.13 -5.96 -19.61
N LYS A 278 -6.21 -6.56 -20.11
CA LYS A 278 -6.35 -6.92 -21.54
C LYS A 278 -6.25 -5.71 -22.46
N VAL A 279 -6.87 -4.59 -22.11
CA VAL A 279 -6.88 -3.39 -22.95
C VAL A 279 -5.49 -2.73 -22.99
N VAL A 280 -4.83 -2.60 -21.85
CA VAL A 280 -3.52 -1.93 -21.77
C VAL A 280 -2.39 -2.85 -22.21
N LEU A 281 -2.28 -4.04 -21.63
CA LEU A 281 -1.19 -4.99 -21.87
C LEU A 281 -1.37 -5.79 -23.17
N GLY A 282 -2.58 -5.86 -23.71
CA GLY A 282 -2.82 -6.43 -25.04
C GLY A 282 -2.15 -5.62 -26.17
N ASN A 283 -1.75 -4.37 -25.91
CA ASN A 283 -0.89 -3.61 -26.80
C ASN A 283 0.58 -3.79 -26.40
N ALA A 284 1.35 -4.50 -27.23
CA ALA A 284 2.75 -4.83 -26.95
C ALA A 284 3.66 -3.60 -26.73
N THR A 285 3.34 -2.44 -27.33
CA THR A 285 4.15 -1.22 -27.12
C THR A 285 3.87 -0.61 -25.75
N ALA A 286 2.61 -0.54 -25.35
CA ALA A 286 2.25 -0.08 -24.01
C ALA A 286 2.76 -1.05 -22.93
N ALA A 287 2.61 -2.36 -23.13
CA ALA A 287 3.05 -3.40 -22.19
C ALA A 287 4.54 -3.29 -21.84
N ARG A 288 5.41 -2.91 -22.78
CA ARG A 288 6.86 -2.75 -22.53
C ARG A 288 7.20 -1.67 -21.50
N TYR A 289 6.32 -0.71 -21.27
CA TYR A 289 6.51 0.33 -20.25
C TYR A 289 5.94 -0.07 -18.90
N VAL A 290 5.10 -1.09 -18.82
CA VAL A 290 4.34 -1.44 -17.61
C VAL A 290 5.03 -2.57 -16.86
N ALA A 291 5.34 -2.34 -15.59
CA ALA A 291 5.96 -3.36 -14.74
C ALA A 291 4.91 -4.24 -14.04
N GLY A 292 3.77 -3.67 -13.68
CA GLY A 292 2.72 -4.35 -12.92
C GLY A 292 1.42 -3.57 -12.84
N LEU A 293 0.47 -4.08 -12.06
CA LEU A 293 -0.84 -3.48 -11.84
C LEU A 293 -1.04 -3.20 -10.35
N GLY A 294 -1.46 -1.96 -10.05
CA GLY A 294 -1.95 -1.57 -8.73
C GLY A 294 -3.41 -1.96 -8.57
N VAL A 295 -3.79 -2.47 -7.40
CA VAL A 295 -5.13 -2.96 -7.09
C VAL A 295 -5.59 -2.45 -5.72
N HIS A 296 -6.85 -2.01 -5.63
CA HIS A 296 -7.46 -1.52 -4.39
C HIS A 296 -8.48 -2.53 -3.84
N TRP A 297 -8.70 -2.48 -2.51
CA TRP A 297 -9.45 -3.48 -1.74
C TRP A 297 -10.97 -3.24 -1.63
N TYR A 298 -11.44 -2.01 -1.79
CA TYR A 298 -12.75 -1.57 -1.28
C TYR A 298 -13.97 -2.30 -1.89
N LEU A 299 -13.82 -2.87 -3.08
CA LEU A 299 -14.88 -3.65 -3.74
C LEU A 299 -14.59 -5.17 -3.81
N ASP A 300 -13.68 -5.67 -2.99
CA ASP A 300 -13.31 -7.07 -2.98
C ASP A 300 -14.50 -8.01 -2.74
N SER A 301 -15.48 -7.62 -1.92
CA SER A 301 -16.65 -8.45 -1.63
C SER A 301 -17.56 -8.68 -2.84
N PHE A 302 -17.46 -7.87 -3.91
CA PHE A 302 -18.33 -7.98 -5.08
C PHE A 302 -17.86 -9.02 -6.09
N VAL A 303 -16.57 -9.37 -6.10
CA VAL A 303 -15.99 -10.30 -7.07
C VAL A 303 -14.96 -11.22 -6.42
N PRO A 304 -14.99 -12.53 -6.70
CA PRO A 304 -13.96 -13.43 -6.18
C PRO A 304 -12.59 -13.14 -6.81
N PRO A 305 -11.49 -13.38 -6.08
CA PRO A 305 -10.13 -13.16 -6.59
C PRO A 305 -9.76 -14.06 -7.77
N GLY A 306 -10.37 -15.25 -7.89
CA GLY A 306 -10.09 -16.17 -9.00
C GLY A 306 -10.48 -15.65 -10.39
N CYS A 307 -11.58 -14.91 -10.52
CA CYS A 307 -12.00 -14.35 -11.81
C CYS A 307 -11.30 -13.02 -12.15
N THR A 308 -10.59 -12.43 -11.19
CA THR A 308 -9.93 -11.12 -11.31
C THR A 308 -8.41 -11.28 -11.28
N LEU A 309 -7.82 -11.54 -10.11
CA LEU A 309 -6.39 -11.63 -9.87
C LEU A 309 -5.76 -12.83 -10.58
N GLU A 310 -6.29 -14.04 -10.38
CA GLU A 310 -5.73 -15.23 -11.06
C GLU A 310 -5.92 -15.17 -12.58
N ALA A 311 -7.09 -14.72 -13.05
CA ALA A 311 -7.34 -14.58 -14.47
C ALA A 311 -6.35 -13.59 -15.10
N THR A 312 -6.04 -12.49 -14.41
CA THR A 312 -5.04 -11.50 -14.85
C THR A 312 -3.65 -12.10 -14.87
N HIS A 313 -3.23 -12.76 -13.80
CA HIS A 313 -1.91 -13.41 -13.73
C HIS A 313 -1.74 -14.49 -14.81
N LYS A 314 -2.77 -15.30 -15.08
CA LYS A 314 -2.74 -16.33 -16.15
C LYS A 314 -2.58 -15.71 -17.54
N LEU A 315 -3.15 -14.54 -17.78
CA LEU A 315 -3.05 -13.84 -19.07
C LEU A 315 -1.74 -13.07 -19.22
N PHE A 316 -1.22 -12.50 -18.14
CA PHE A 316 -0.07 -11.60 -18.13
C PHE A 316 0.90 -11.94 -16.96
N PRO A 317 1.53 -13.12 -16.97
CA PRO A 317 2.29 -13.63 -15.82
C PRO A 317 3.57 -12.83 -15.52
N ASP A 318 4.11 -12.12 -16.50
CA ASP A 318 5.33 -11.30 -16.37
C ASP A 318 5.08 -9.95 -15.71
N HIS A 319 3.81 -9.55 -15.53
CA HIS A 319 3.42 -8.31 -14.87
C HIS A 319 2.89 -8.61 -13.47
N PHE A 320 3.55 -8.09 -12.44
CA PHE A 320 3.16 -8.39 -11.06
C PHE A 320 1.87 -7.65 -10.65
N LEU A 321 1.16 -8.21 -9.68
CA LEU A 321 0.02 -7.58 -9.03
C LEU A 321 0.46 -7.05 -7.66
N LEU A 322 0.09 -5.81 -7.35
CA LEU A 322 0.37 -5.18 -6.05
C LEU A 322 -0.93 -4.58 -5.51
N TYR A 323 -1.30 -4.91 -4.28
CA TYR A 323 -2.33 -4.15 -3.59
C TYR A 323 -1.71 -2.83 -3.11
N THR A 324 -2.04 -1.74 -3.80
CA THR A 324 -1.45 -0.41 -3.62
C THR A 324 -2.18 0.42 -2.58
N GLU A 325 -3.41 0.04 -2.23
CA GLU A 325 -4.24 0.71 -1.25
C GLU A 325 -5.31 -0.21 -0.65
N ALA A 326 -5.49 -0.09 0.66
CA ALA A 326 -6.60 -0.67 1.39
C ALA A 326 -6.84 0.09 2.69
N SER A 327 -8.11 0.29 3.06
CA SER A 327 -8.47 0.90 4.34
C SER A 327 -9.81 0.35 4.86
N SER A 328 -9.98 0.29 6.18
CA SER A 328 -11.25 -0.06 6.84
C SER A 328 -11.96 1.20 7.31
N GLY A 329 -13.26 1.12 7.59
CA GLY A 329 -14.05 2.27 8.07
C GLY A 329 -14.68 3.12 6.96
N PHE A 330 -14.38 2.84 5.69
CA PHE A 330 -14.98 3.50 4.53
C PHE A 330 -16.49 3.24 4.34
N LEU A 331 -17.05 2.16 4.92
CA LEU A 331 -18.49 1.80 4.81
C LEU A 331 -19.33 2.12 6.06
N THR A 332 -18.73 2.69 7.11
CA THR A 332 -19.44 2.88 8.39
C THR A 332 -20.10 4.26 8.46
N PHE A 333 -21.43 4.29 8.57
CA PHE A 333 -22.21 5.53 8.70
C PHE A 333 -22.12 6.20 10.09
N HIS A 334 -21.52 5.56 11.09
CA HIS A 334 -21.51 6.04 12.47
C HIS A 334 -20.16 6.59 12.93
N PHE A 335 -19.05 5.88 12.70
CA PHE A 335 -17.71 6.32 13.09
C PHE A 335 -16.66 5.70 12.16
N ALA A 336 -15.79 6.54 11.60
CA ALA A 336 -14.68 6.08 10.76
C ALA A 336 -13.66 5.28 11.58
N VAL A 337 -13.27 5.76 12.76
CA VAL A 337 -12.29 5.11 13.66
C VAL A 337 -12.98 4.27 14.74
N SER A 338 -12.52 3.02 14.90
CA SER A 338 -13.02 2.10 15.93
C SER A 338 -11.85 1.59 16.76
N LEU A 339 -11.58 2.24 17.89
CA LEU A 339 -10.43 1.90 18.74
C LEU A 339 -10.57 0.47 19.29
N GLY A 340 -9.67 -0.42 18.88
CA GLY A 340 -9.57 -1.79 19.39
C GLY A 340 -10.43 -2.81 18.64
N CYS A 341 -11.04 -2.45 17.50
CA CYS A 341 -11.86 -3.37 16.73
C CYS A 341 -11.03 -4.54 16.17
N TRP A 342 -11.25 -5.74 16.71
CA TRP A 342 -10.56 -6.95 16.29
C TRP A 342 -10.97 -7.36 14.87
N GLU A 343 -12.24 -7.17 14.53
CA GLU A 343 -12.83 -7.54 13.25
C GLU A 343 -12.20 -6.77 12.08
N ARG A 344 -11.79 -5.51 12.28
CA ARG A 344 -11.01 -4.74 11.29
C ARG A 344 -9.60 -5.32 11.12
N GLY A 345 -8.99 -5.81 12.20
CA GLY A 345 -7.76 -6.60 12.13
C GLY A 345 -7.94 -7.88 11.30
N ASP A 346 -9.00 -8.65 11.58
CA ASP A 346 -9.32 -9.87 10.83
C ASP A 346 -9.50 -9.59 9.34
N GLN A 347 -10.17 -8.50 8.97
CA GLN A 347 -10.34 -8.06 7.58
C GLN A 347 -8.99 -7.84 6.87
N TYR A 348 -8.01 -7.21 7.53
CA TYR A 348 -6.68 -6.98 6.95
C TYR A 348 -5.96 -8.31 6.71
N SER A 349 -5.86 -9.17 7.73
CA SER A 349 -5.18 -10.46 7.58
C SER A 349 -5.90 -11.39 6.58
N HIS A 350 -7.23 -11.39 6.56
CA HIS A 350 -8.03 -12.13 5.59
C HIS A 350 -7.74 -11.65 4.17
N SER A 351 -7.73 -10.34 3.95
CA SER A 351 -7.41 -9.73 2.65
C SER A 351 -6.00 -10.13 2.21
N ILE A 352 -4.99 -9.96 3.07
CA ILE A 352 -3.59 -10.31 2.76
C ILE A 352 -3.46 -11.80 2.43
N LEU A 353 -4.00 -12.70 3.27
CA LEU A 353 -3.96 -14.15 3.03
C LEU A 353 -4.65 -14.53 1.72
N THR A 354 -5.79 -13.90 1.44
CA THR A 354 -6.53 -14.10 0.19
C THR A 354 -5.65 -13.70 -0.98
N VAL A 355 -5.17 -12.46 -1.03
CA VAL A 355 -4.49 -11.95 -2.22
C VAL A 355 -3.12 -12.59 -2.45
N LEU A 356 -2.37 -12.92 -1.38
CA LEU A 356 -1.12 -13.68 -1.48
C LEU A 356 -1.33 -15.09 -2.05
N ASN A 357 -2.48 -15.71 -1.78
CA ASN A 357 -2.84 -16.99 -2.40
C ASN A 357 -3.28 -16.85 -3.87
N HIS A 358 -3.48 -15.61 -4.36
CA HIS A 358 -3.89 -15.30 -5.74
C HIS A 358 -2.86 -14.38 -6.43
N PHE A 359 -1.58 -14.71 -6.29
CA PHE A 359 -0.44 -14.15 -7.04
C PHE A 359 -0.07 -12.68 -6.77
N VAL A 360 -0.66 -12.04 -5.76
CA VAL A 360 -0.27 -10.67 -5.38
C VAL A 360 1.10 -10.67 -4.68
N ALA A 361 1.95 -9.73 -5.08
CA ALA A 361 3.33 -9.60 -4.62
C ALA A 361 3.48 -8.73 -3.37
N GLY A 362 2.49 -7.94 -2.98
CA GLY A 362 2.57 -7.10 -1.79
C GLY A 362 1.26 -6.39 -1.49
N TRP A 363 1.19 -5.77 -0.31
CA TRP A 363 -0.03 -5.16 0.20
C TRP A 363 0.30 -3.89 0.97
N THR A 364 -0.35 -2.79 0.60
CA THR A 364 -0.10 -1.46 1.15
C THR A 364 -1.37 -0.93 1.82
N ASP A 365 -1.27 -0.65 3.10
CA ASP A 365 -2.28 0.07 3.87
C ASP A 365 -2.45 1.51 3.33
N TRP A 366 -3.55 2.15 3.71
CA TRP A 366 -3.77 3.55 3.42
C TRP A 366 -3.00 4.46 4.38
N ASN A 367 -3.63 5.37 5.10
CA ASN A 367 -2.92 6.33 5.93
C ASN A 367 -2.13 5.65 7.06
N LEU A 368 -0.81 5.88 7.12
CA LEU A 368 0.05 5.37 8.21
C LEU A 368 -0.42 5.83 9.60
N ALA A 369 -1.04 7.01 9.70
CA ALA A 369 -1.63 7.48 10.94
C ALA A 369 -2.79 8.43 10.66
N LEU A 370 -3.85 8.36 11.46
CA LEU A 370 -4.96 9.32 11.46
C LEU A 370 -5.25 9.80 12.88
N ASP A 371 -6.06 10.84 13.04
CA ASP A 371 -6.56 11.26 14.36
C ASP A 371 -7.79 10.44 14.80
N LEU A 372 -8.36 10.78 15.97
CA LEU A 372 -9.54 10.13 16.53
C LEU A 372 -10.81 10.24 15.65
N GLU A 373 -10.87 11.22 14.74
CA GLU A 373 -11.98 11.37 13.78
C GLU A 373 -11.76 10.54 12.51
N GLY A 374 -10.51 10.13 12.23
CA GLY A 374 -10.14 9.45 11.01
C GLY A 374 -9.67 10.41 9.92
N GLY A 375 -9.14 11.58 10.31
CA GLY A 375 -8.67 12.63 9.42
C GLY A 375 -7.25 13.14 9.75
N PRO A 376 -6.91 14.36 9.31
CA PRO A 376 -7.76 15.30 8.58
C PRO A 376 -8.05 14.86 7.14
N ASN A 377 -9.22 15.24 6.62
CA ASN A 377 -9.64 14.98 5.24
C ASN A 377 -10.57 16.11 4.78
N TRP A 378 -10.16 16.90 3.78
CA TRP A 378 -10.88 18.12 3.38
C TRP A 378 -12.27 17.85 2.76
N VAL A 379 -12.51 16.63 2.25
CA VAL A 379 -13.82 16.20 1.71
C VAL A 379 -14.62 15.35 2.72
N LYS A 380 -14.16 15.25 3.98
CA LYS A 380 -14.79 14.49 5.08
C LYS A 380 -14.98 12.99 4.77
N ASN A 381 -14.12 12.43 3.94
CA ASN A 381 -14.09 11.00 3.61
C ASN A 381 -13.24 10.23 4.65
N PHE A 382 -13.65 10.29 5.92
CA PHE A 382 -12.88 9.71 7.03
C PHE A 382 -12.87 8.18 6.99
N VAL A 383 -11.73 7.60 7.38
CA VAL A 383 -11.51 6.14 7.47
C VAL A 383 -10.73 5.78 8.74
N ASP A 384 -10.54 4.49 9.02
CA ASP A 384 -9.66 4.03 10.10
C ASP A 384 -8.19 3.92 9.62
N SER A 385 -7.26 3.85 10.55
CA SER A 385 -5.84 3.63 10.31
C SER A 385 -5.27 2.68 11.36
N PRO A 386 -4.25 1.86 11.06
CA PRO A 386 -3.60 1.01 12.06
C PRO A 386 -2.98 1.76 13.24
N ILE A 387 -2.67 3.06 13.09
CA ILE A 387 -2.28 3.94 14.21
C ILE A 387 -3.19 5.17 14.28
N ILE A 388 -3.73 5.42 15.48
CA ILE A 388 -4.56 6.58 15.75
C ILE A 388 -3.86 7.52 16.72
N VAL A 389 -3.73 8.80 16.39
CA VAL A 389 -3.03 9.82 17.18
C VAL A 389 -4.02 10.66 17.98
N ASP A 390 -3.78 10.78 19.29
CA ASP A 390 -4.44 11.74 20.18
C ASP A 390 -3.39 12.76 20.64
N SER A 391 -3.17 13.77 19.79
CA SER A 391 -2.17 14.82 20.02
C SER A 391 -2.44 15.66 21.28
N SER A 392 -3.69 15.73 21.75
CA SER A 392 -4.04 16.46 22.98
C SER A 392 -3.42 15.84 24.23
N LYS A 393 -3.06 14.55 24.16
CA LYS A 393 -2.43 13.80 25.24
C LYS A 393 -1.00 13.37 24.92
N ASP A 394 -0.47 13.74 23.75
CA ASP A 394 0.82 13.27 23.23
C ASP A 394 0.93 11.73 23.20
N ILE A 395 -0.16 11.06 22.81
CA ILE A 395 -0.23 9.60 22.72
C ILE A 395 -0.71 9.14 21.35
N PHE A 396 -0.41 7.89 21.03
CA PHE A 396 -1.01 7.20 19.89
C PHE A 396 -1.42 5.77 20.27
N TYR A 397 -2.36 5.24 19.53
CA TYR A 397 -2.96 3.93 19.73
C TYR A 397 -2.60 3.01 18.57
N LYS A 398 -1.93 1.90 18.86
CA LYS A 398 -1.75 0.81 17.89
C LYS A 398 -3.02 -0.04 17.88
N GLN A 399 -3.72 -0.03 16.76
CA GLN A 399 -4.95 -0.77 16.52
C GLN A 399 -4.67 -2.26 16.29
N PRO A 400 -5.66 -3.17 16.42
CA PRO A 400 -5.49 -4.56 16.01
C PRO A 400 -4.95 -4.71 14.58
N MET A 401 -5.40 -3.87 13.64
CA MET A 401 -4.89 -3.81 12.26
C MET A 401 -3.36 -3.73 12.18
N PHE A 402 -2.70 -2.98 13.07
CA PHE A 402 -1.24 -2.86 13.12
C PHE A 402 -0.58 -4.22 13.38
N TYR A 403 -1.12 -4.99 14.33
CA TYR A 403 -0.58 -6.31 14.67
C TYR A 403 -0.90 -7.36 13.62
N HIS A 404 -2.08 -7.29 12.99
CA HIS A 404 -2.42 -8.16 11.86
C HIS A 404 -1.50 -7.89 10.67
N MET A 405 -1.19 -6.63 10.35
CA MET A 405 -0.15 -6.27 9.39
C MET A 405 1.24 -6.79 9.81
N GLY A 406 1.55 -6.73 11.10
CA GLY A 406 2.81 -7.20 11.67
C GLY A 406 3.11 -8.68 11.45
N HIS A 407 2.07 -9.53 11.45
CA HIS A 407 2.19 -10.97 11.16
C HIS A 407 2.67 -11.28 9.73
N PHE A 408 2.62 -10.30 8.82
CA PHE A 408 3.14 -10.44 7.46
C PHE A 408 4.42 -9.62 7.27
N SER A 409 4.33 -8.30 7.49
CA SER A 409 5.42 -7.36 7.25
C SER A 409 6.71 -7.71 7.99
N LYS A 410 6.62 -8.09 9.27
CA LYS A 410 7.80 -8.42 10.08
C LYS A 410 8.48 -9.70 9.59
N PHE A 411 7.70 -10.72 9.23
CA PHE A 411 8.21 -12.07 9.03
C PHE A 411 8.42 -12.43 7.55
N ILE A 412 7.85 -11.67 6.62
CA ILE A 412 7.94 -11.91 5.18
C ILE A 412 8.74 -10.77 4.52
N PRO A 413 10.08 -10.79 4.56
CA PRO A 413 10.91 -9.78 3.90
C PRO A 413 10.80 -9.84 2.37
N GLU A 414 11.18 -8.74 1.72
CA GLU A 414 11.29 -8.66 0.26
C GLU A 414 12.14 -9.82 -0.31
N GLY A 415 11.69 -10.35 -1.45
CA GLY A 415 12.33 -11.48 -2.12
C GLY A 415 11.86 -12.86 -1.64
N SER A 416 11.08 -12.93 -0.55
CA SER A 416 10.41 -14.17 -0.14
C SER A 416 9.56 -14.73 -1.28
N ARG A 417 9.41 -16.05 -1.37
CA ARG A 417 8.57 -16.72 -2.38
C ARG A 417 7.44 -17.47 -1.73
N ARG A 418 6.21 -17.27 -2.19
CA ARG A 418 5.09 -18.11 -1.76
C ARG A 418 5.32 -19.54 -2.25
N VAL A 419 5.08 -20.52 -1.38
CA VAL A 419 5.27 -21.95 -1.65
C VAL A 419 3.96 -22.72 -1.56
N GLY A 420 3.94 -23.95 -2.09
CA GLY A 420 2.80 -24.84 -1.98
C GLY A 420 2.49 -25.20 -0.52
N LEU A 421 1.20 -25.26 -0.19
CA LEU A 421 0.71 -25.67 1.12
C LEU A 421 -0.56 -26.51 0.91
N HIS A 422 -0.50 -27.78 1.27
CA HIS A 422 -1.60 -28.73 1.12
C HIS A 422 -2.27 -28.98 2.47
N SER A 423 -3.60 -28.88 2.53
CA SER A 423 -4.37 -29.22 3.72
C SER A 423 -4.92 -30.65 3.61
N SER A 424 -4.70 -31.48 4.63
CA SER A 424 -5.16 -32.88 4.68
C SER A 424 -6.68 -33.05 4.72
N ARG A 425 -7.42 -32.01 5.15
CA ARG A 425 -8.87 -32.01 5.20
C ARG A 425 -9.40 -30.64 4.78
N ARG A 426 -10.42 -30.65 3.93
CA ARG A 426 -11.25 -29.47 3.69
C ARG A 426 -12.20 -29.35 4.88
N CYS A 427 -11.78 -28.67 5.96
CA CYS A 427 -12.69 -28.45 7.08
C CYS A 427 -13.80 -27.48 6.64
N LEU A 428 -15.02 -27.97 6.53
CA LEU A 428 -16.20 -27.18 6.15
C LEU A 428 -16.65 -26.22 7.26
N LEU A 429 -16.18 -26.44 8.50
CA LEU A 429 -16.54 -25.69 9.72
C LEU A 429 -15.37 -24.93 10.36
N CYS A 430 -14.13 -25.17 9.91
CA CYS A 430 -12.91 -24.56 10.41
C CYS A 430 -12.25 -23.85 9.24
N HIS A 431 -12.52 -22.56 9.09
CA HIS A 431 -11.98 -21.73 8.02
C HIS A 431 -10.62 -21.16 8.44
N LEU A 432 -9.64 -22.04 8.72
CA LEU A 432 -8.28 -21.57 8.88
C LEU A 432 -7.78 -21.07 7.53
N GLU A 433 -7.37 -19.81 7.51
CA GLU A 433 -6.77 -19.20 6.35
C GLU A 433 -5.26 -19.17 6.56
N HIS A 434 -4.50 -19.53 5.53
CA HIS A 434 -3.07 -19.72 5.70
C HIS A 434 -2.28 -19.42 4.43
N VAL A 435 -1.04 -19.00 4.61
CA VAL A 435 -0.05 -18.85 3.54
C VAL A 435 1.31 -19.28 4.06
N ALA A 436 2.07 -19.94 3.18
CA ALA A 436 3.44 -20.30 3.45
C ALA A 436 4.38 -19.60 2.46
N VAL A 437 5.51 -19.12 2.98
CA VAL A 437 6.56 -18.48 2.17
C VAL A 437 7.94 -19.01 2.56
N LEU A 438 8.82 -19.11 1.58
CA LEU A 438 10.25 -19.36 1.73
C LEU A 438 10.98 -18.02 1.64
N ARG A 439 11.72 -17.67 2.69
CA ARG A 439 12.51 -16.44 2.76
C ARG A 439 13.82 -16.57 1.98
N PRO A 440 14.46 -15.43 1.60
CA PRO A 440 15.77 -15.44 0.94
C PRO A 440 16.89 -16.11 1.74
N ASP A 441 16.79 -16.10 3.07
CA ASP A 441 17.74 -16.76 3.99
C ASP A 441 17.45 -18.26 4.19
N GLY A 442 16.48 -18.82 3.46
CA GLY A 442 16.10 -20.23 3.52
C GLY A 442 15.11 -20.59 4.64
N ALA A 443 14.75 -19.64 5.51
CA ALA A 443 13.75 -19.87 6.56
C ALA A 443 12.33 -19.95 5.98
N LEU A 444 11.49 -20.78 6.58
CA LEU A 444 10.08 -20.91 6.23
C LEU A 444 9.21 -20.11 7.20
N VAL A 445 8.20 -19.44 6.66
CA VAL A 445 7.20 -18.72 7.44
C VAL A 445 5.81 -19.20 7.05
N LEU A 446 5.02 -19.57 8.06
CA LEU A 446 3.62 -19.94 7.93
C LEU A 446 2.80 -18.93 8.73
N VAL A 447 1.89 -18.24 8.08
CA VAL A 447 0.89 -17.39 8.75
C VAL A 447 -0.43 -18.14 8.74
N VAL A 448 -1.10 -18.19 9.89
CA VAL A 448 -2.42 -18.82 10.06
C VAL A 448 -3.34 -17.84 10.75
N LEU A 449 -4.53 -17.64 10.18
CA LEU A 449 -5.61 -16.87 10.76
C LEU A 449 -6.78 -17.80 11.08
N ASN A 450 -7.33 -17.63 12.28
CA ASN A 450 -8.58 -18.23 12.73
C ASN A 450 -9.55 -17.08 13.05
N ARG A 451 -10.65 -16.99 12.30
CA ARG A 451 -11.60 -15.87 12.36
C ARG A 451 -12.80 -16.19 13.23
#